data_AF-L7ESB5-F1
#
_entry.id   AF-L7ESB5-F1
#
_cell.length_a   1.000
_cell.length_b   1.000
_cell.length_c   1.000
_cell.angle_alpha   90.00
_cell.angle_beta   90.00
_cell.angle_gamma   90.00
#
_symmetry.space_group_name_H-M   'P 1'
#
loop_
_entity.id
_entity.type
_entity.pdbx_description
1 polymer ?
#
loop_
_entity_poly.entity_id
_entity_poly.type
_entity_poly.pdbx_seq_one_letter_code
_entity_poly.pdbx_strand_id
1 'polypeptide(L)'
;MSSSSFPNVDTVVKTAGTYARDLAERTLATAVVAAGGVAVAAGPADMFHASFWETMGAAGIAAAGTLLKGMLARAFGSKNSASLAKGV
;
A
#
# COMPACT_ATOMS: atom_id res chain seq x y z
N MET A 1 18.92 -17.55 34.17
CA MET A 1 18.29 -18.35 33.11
C MET A 1 17.43 -17.41 32.28
N SER A 2 17.88 -17.06 31.07
CA SER A 2 17.14 -16.13 30.20
C SER A 2 16.17 -16.94 29.33
N SER A 3 14.93 -17.08 29.79
CA SER A 3 13.85 -17.69 29.01
C SER A 3 13.51 -16.74 27.86
N SER A 4 13.94 -17.03 26.64
CA SER A 4 13.50 -16.28 25.46
C SER A 4 12.04 -16.63 25.21
N SER A 5 11.13 -15.81 25.74
CA SER A 5 9.69 -15.92 25.54
C SER A 5 9.35 -15.46 24.12
N PHE A 6 9.50 -16.35 23.15
CA PHE A 6 9.08 -16.07 21.78
C PHE A 6 7.55 -16.15 21.69
N PRO A 7 6.90 -15.20 21.02
CA PRO A 7 5.45 -15.22 20.85
C PRO A 7 5.03 -16.48 20.06
N ASN A 8 3.87 -17.03 20.42
CA ASN A 8 3.28 -18.17 19.72
C ASN A 8 3.09 -17.83 18.22
N VAL A 9 3.38 -18.79 17.34
CA VAL A 9 3.23 -18.66 15.88
C VAL A 9 1.82 -18.21 15.49
N ASP A 10 0.78 -18.74 16.16
CA ASP A 10 -0.60 -18.32 15.93
C ASP A 10 -0.83 -16.83 16.22
N THR A 11 -0.15 -16.29 17.24
CA THR A 11 -0.19 -14.88 17.58
C THR A 11 0.49 -14.04 16.49
N VAL A 12 1.67 -14.48 16.01
CA VAL A 12 2.41 -13.78 14.95
C VAL A 12 1.61 -13.74 13.65
N VAL A 13 1.00 -14.86 13.25
CA VAL A 13 0.18 -14.95 12.03
C VAL A 13 -1.06 -14.06 12.13
N LYS A 14 -1.76 -14.09 13.27
CA LYS A 14 -2.92 -13.21 13.51
C LYS A 14 -2.54 -11.74 13.44
N THR A 15 -1.45 -11.34 14.10
CA THR A 15 -0.96 -9.95 14.06
C THR A 15 -0.58 -9.53 12.65
N ALA A 16 0.08 -10.39 11.87
CA ALA A 16 0.39 -10.12 10.48
C ALA A 16 -0.87 -9.92 9.63
N GLY A 17 -1.90 -10.75 9.84
CA GLY A 17 -3.18 -10.64 9.14
C GLY A 17 -3.92 -9.34 9.46
N THR A 18 -4.02 -8.96 10.74
CA THR A 18 -4.62 -7.69 11.16
C THR A 18 -3.85 -6.49 10.58
N TYR A 19 -2.52 -6.55 10.59
CA TYR A 19 -1.69 -5.49 10.02
C TYR A 19 -1.85 -5.35 8.50
N ALA A 20 -1.87 -6.46 7.76
CA ALA A 20 -2.09 -6.44 6.32
C ALA A 20 -3.45 -5.84 5.97
N ARG A 21 -4.49 -6.15 6.78
CA ARG A 21 -5.83 -5.59 6.62
C ARG A 21 -5.84 -4.08 6.87
N ASP A 22 -5.26 -3.60 7.97
CA ASP A 22 -5.14 -2.17 8.26
C ASP A 22 -4.40 -1.42 7.13
N LEU A 23 -3.30 -2.00 6.64
CA LEU A 23 -2.52 -1.41 5.55
C LEU A 23 -3.33 -1.34 4.25
N ALA A 24 -4.09 -2.39 3.92
CA ALA A 24 -4.98 -2.39 2.77
C ALA A 24 -6.08 -1.34 2.92
N GLU A 25 -6.74 -1.27 4.09
CA GLU A 25 -7.79 -0.29 4.39
C GLU A 25 -7.28 1.16 4.24
N ARG A 26 -6.09 1.48 4.79
CA ARG A 26 -5.47 2.81 4.66
C ARG A 26 -5.06 3.13 3.23
N THR A 27 -4.60 2.14 2.49
CA THR A 27 -4.18 2.35 1.09
C THR A 27 -5.37 2.58 0.19
N LEU A 28 -6.44 1.80 0.37
CA LEU A 28 -7.71 2.00 -0.34
C LEU A 28 -8.30 3.37 0.00
N ALA A 29 -8.30 3.77 1.28
CA ALA A 29 -8.76 5.10 1.69
C ALA A 29 -7.95 6.21 1.01
N THR A 30 -6.62 6.07 0.97
CA THR A 30 -5.73 7.04 0.29
C THR A 30 -5.98 7.07 -1.21
N ALA A 31 -6.18 5.92 -1.84
CA ALA A 31 -6.51 5.82 -3.26
C ALA A 31 -7.86 6.47 -3.58
N VAL A 32 -8.88 6.28 -2.74
CA VAL A 32 -10.20 6.92 -2.89
C VAL A 32 -10.10 8.43 -2.73
N VAL A 33 -9.36 8.92 -1.74
CA VAL A 33 -9.14 10.36 -1.54
C VAL A 33 -8.38 10.98 -2.71
N ALA A 34 -7.33 10.32 -3.20
CA ALA A 34 -6.56 10.76 -4.36
C ALA A 34 -7.41 10.77 -5.63
N ALA A 35 -8.18 9.69 -5.86
CA ALA A 35 -9.12 9.58 -6.98
C ALA A 35 -10.19 10.67 -6.93
N GLY A 36 -10.78 10.93 -5.75
CA GLY A 36 -11.74 12.00 -5.53
C GLY A 36 -11.13 13.38 -5.76
N GLY A 37 -9.90 13.61 -5.30
CA GLY A 37 -9.17 14.86 -5.53
C GLY A 37 -8.90 15.11 -7.02
N VAL A 38 -8.48 14.08 -7.76
CA VAL A 38 -8.29 14.15 -9.22
C VAL A 38 -9.63 14.38 -9.92
N ALA A 39 -10.70 13.69 -9.51
CA ALA A 39 -12.03 13.87 -10.10
C ALA A 39 -12.61 15.27 -9.85
N VAL A 40 -12.29 15.91 -8.72
CA VAL A 40 -12.67 17.30 -8.43
C VAL A 40 -11.81 18.29 -9.23
N ALA A 41 -10.53 17.98 -9.42
CA ALA A 41 -9.61 18.82 -10.20
C ALA A 41 -9.85 18.71 -11.71
N ALA A 42 -10.27 17.54 -12.19
CA ALA A 42 -10.68 17.31 -13.56
C ALA A 42 -12.06 17.94 -13.79
N GLY A 43 -12.21 18.69 -14.89
CA GLY A 43 -13.51 19.25 -15.26
C GLY A 43 -14.51 18.14 -15.61
N PRO A 44 -15.83 18.36 -15.43
CA PRO A 44 -16.86 17.35 -15.75
C PRO A 44 -16.81 16.83 -17.19
N ALA A 45 -16.30 17.64 -18.12
CA ALA A 45 -16.14 17.28 -19.53
C ALA A 45 -15.06 16.19 -19.75
N ASP A 46 -14.04 16.13 -18.90
CA ASP A 46 -12.92 15.19 -19.03
C ASP A 46 -13.36 13.77 -18.64
N MET A 47 -14.32 13.65 -17.71
CA MET A 47 -14.85 12.38 -17.20
C MET A 47 -15.60 11.52 -18.25
N PHE A 48 -16.03 12.13 -19.36
CA PHE A 48 -16.71 11.45 -20.47
C PHE A 48 -15.76 10.91 -21.54
N HIS A 49 -14.45 11.16 -21.41
CA HIS A 49 -13.46 10.69 -22.36
C HIS A 49 -12.83 9.37 -21.91
N ALA A 50 -12.61 8.44 -22.84
CA ALA A 50 -11.96 7.16 -22.54
C ALA A 50 -10.55 7.34 -21.94
N SER A 51 -9.83 8.36 -22.41
CA SER A 51 -8.49 8.73 -21.94
C SER A 51 -8.45 9.11 -20.45
N PHE A 52 -9.54 9.64 -19.90
CA PHE A 52 -9.65 9.93 -18.47
C PHE A 52 -9.66 8.63 -17.66
N TRP A 53 -10.50 7.67 -18.05
CA TRP A 53 -10.61 6.38 -17.38
C TRP A 53 -9.40 5.47 -17.58
N GLU A 54 -8.74 5.52 -18.74
CA GLU A 54 -7.45 4.86 -18.94
C GLU A 54 -6.38 5.42 -18.01
N THR A 55 -6.30 6.75 -17.89
CA THR A 55 -5.34 7.41 -16.98
C THR A 55 -5.64 7.07 -15.52
N MET A 56 -6.92 7.05 -15.14
CA MET A 56 -7.37 6.68 -13.80
C MET A 56 -7.07 5.20 -13.49
N GLY A 57 -7.28 4.31 -14.45
CA GLY A 57 -6.93 2.88 -14.34
C GLY A 57 -5.43 2.66 -14.24
N ALA A 58 -4.63 3.35 -15.06
CA ALA A 58 -3.17 3.29 -15.02
C ALA A 58 -2.62 3.80 -13.67
N ALA A 59 -3.17 4.91 -13.16
CA ALA A 59 -2.84 5.44 -11.84
C ALA A 59 -3.21 4.45 -10.71
N GLY A 60 -4.37 3.80 -10.82
CA GLY A 60 -4.79 2.74 -9.89
C GLY A 60 -3.85 1.53 -9.87
N ILE A 61 -3.44 1.04 -11.05
CA ILE A 61 -2.48 -0.06 -11.16
C ILE A 61 -1.11 0.35 -10.61
N ALA A 62 -0.66 1.57 -10.89
CA ALA A 62 0.60 2.10 -10.35
C ALA A 62 0.56 2.17 -8.81
N ALA A 63 -0.54 2.68 -8.23
CA ALA A 63 -0.73 2.74 -6.78
C ALA A 63 -0.78 1.35 -6.12
N ALA A 64 -1.44 0.37 -6.76
CA ALA A 64 -1.41 -1.01 -6.30
C ALA A 64 0.01 -1.60 -6.36
N GLY A 65 0.77 -1.28 -7.41
CA GLY A 65 2.18 -1.68 -7.54
C GLY A 65 3.07 -1.09 -6.45
N THR A 66 2.89 0.18 -6.07
CA THR A 66 3.67 0.79 -5.00
C THR A 66 3.31 0.23 -3.62
N LEU A 67 2.04 -0.06 -3.37
CA LEU A 67 1.60 -0.80 -2.17
C LEU A 67 2.28 -2.17 -2.10
N LEU A 68 2.16 -2.98 -3.15
CA LEU A 68 2.74 -4.32 -3.22
C LEU A 68 4.25 -4.26 -2.99
N LYS A 69 4.94 -3.30 -3.62
CA LYS A 69 6.37 -3.08 -3.41
C LYS A 69 6.69 -2.70 -1.96
N GLY A 70 5.89 -1.84 -1.33
CA GLY A 70 6.05 -1.46 0.08
C GLY A 70 5.87 -2.64 1.04
N MET A 71 4.88 -3.49 0.79
CA MET A 71 4.65 -4.73 1.56
C MET A 71 5.82 -5.71 1.40
N LEU A 72 6.29 -5.93 0.17
CA LEU A 72 7.43 -6.79 -0.11
C LEU A 72 8.74 -6.24 0.51
N ALA A 73 8.98 -4.93 0.43
CA ALA A 73 10.13 -4.30 1.06
C ALA A 73 10.11 -4.44 2.58
N ARG A 74 8.93 -4.45 3.23
CA ARG A 74 8.80 -4.68 4.68
C ARG A 74 8.97 -6.16 5.05
N ALA A 75 8.46 -7.08 4.22
CA ALA A 75 8.52 -8.52 4.47
C ALA A 75 9.92 -9.10 4.24
N PHE A 76 10.64 -8.60 3.24
CA PHE A 76 11.94 -9.13 2.82
C PHE A 76 13.12 -8.16 3.06
N GLY A 77 12.87 -6.91 3.43
CA GLY A 77 13.91 -5.92 3.77
C GLY A 77 14.34 -5.99 5.23
N SER A 78 15.59 -5.61 5.50
CA SER A 78 16.12 -5.47 6.85
C SER A 78 15.23 -4.53 7.68
N LYS A 79 14.91 -4.91 8.92
CA LYS A 79 13.93 -4.30 9.83
C LYS A 79 14.08 -2.79 10.14
N ASN A 80 14.98 -2.06 9.48
CA ASN A 80 15.23 -0.62 9.65
C ASN A 80 15.60 0.13 8.35
N SER A 81 15.07 -0.22 7.17
CA SER A 81 15.28 0.62 5.97
C SER A 81 14.06 0.68 5.06
N ALA A 82 13.51 1.89 4.90
CA ALA A 82 12.46 2.21 3.93
C ALA A 82 13.02 2.47 2.52
N SER A 83 14.12 1.79 2.15
CA SER A 83 14.78 1.94 0.85
C SER A 83 15.35 0.60 0.40
N LEU A 84 15.20 0.29 -0.90
CA LEU A 84 15.92 -0.78 -1.58
C LEU A 84 17.33 -0.33 -2.01
N ALA A 85 17.70 0.94 -1.77
CA ALA A 85 19.09 1.37 -1.90
C ALA A 85 19.88 0.72 -0.76
N LYS A 86 20.72 -0.26 -1.12
CA LYS A 86 21.69 -0.86 -0.23
C LYS A 86 22.75 0.20 0.10
N GLY A 87 22.66 0.78 1.30
CA GLY A 87 23.72 1.54 1.92
C GLY A 87 23.75 3.02 1.55
N VAL A 88 23.49 3.85 2.57
CA VAL A 88 24.45 4.89 2.95
C VAL A 88 24.96 4.54 4.34
#